data_AF-A0A6G1VKJ6-F1
#
_entry.id   AF-A0A6G1VKJ6-F1
#
_cell.length_a   1.000
_cell.length_b   1.000
_cell.length_c   1.000
_cell.angle_alpha   90.00
_cell.angle_beta   90.00
_cell.angle_gamma   90.00
#
_symmetry.space_group_name_H-M   'P 1'
#
loop_
_entity.id
_entity.type
_entity.pdbx_description
1 polymer ?
#
loop_
_entity_poly.entity_id
_entity_poly.type
_entity_poly.pdbx_seq_one_letter_code
_entity_poly.pdbx_strand_id
1 'polypeptide(L)'
;MKNNKYNELIDKLLDATSEGMQKWDITSQSNEFQTMVGNISVLIVGPRRSLGFNANLDMESMSIALVNENGVEIDRQRVEKTDASYENFLDLFEKARLNYYKVDNVLDKIISEL
;
A
#
# COMPACT_ATOMS: atom_id res chain seq x y z
N MET A 1 3.71 -20.29 -11.17
CA MET A 1 2.96 -19.12 -11.67
C MET A 1 2.57 -18.29 -10.46
N LYS A 2 3.11 -17.07 -10.31
CA LYS A 2 2.64 -16.13 -9.28
C LYS A 2 1.22 -15.68 -9.64
N ASN A 3 0.36 -15.52 -8.63
CA ASN A 3 -1.10 -15.49 -8.73
C ASN A 3 -1.61 -14.30 -9.57
N ASN A 4 -2.14 -14.57 -10.76
CA ASN A 4 -2.74 -13.56 -11.65
C ASN A 4 -3.80 -12.69 -10.95
N LYS A 5 -4.50 -13.26 -9.95
CA LYS A 5 -5.55 -12.56 -9.19
C LYS A 5 -5.05 -11.44 -8.28
N TYR A 6 -3.82 -11.52 -7.75
CA TYR A 6 -3.25 -10.43 -6.94
C TYR A 6 -2.87 -9.24 -7.82
N ASN A 7 -2.36 -9.49 -9.02
CA ASN A 7 -2.09 -8.41 -9.97
C ASN A 7 -3.39 -7.71 -10.39
N GLU A 8 -4.43 -8.48 -10.74
CA GLU A 8 -5.76 -7.93 -11.05
C GLU A 8 -6.34 -7.10 -9.90
N LEU A 9 -6.16 -7.56 -8.65
CA LEU A 9 -6.58 -6.80 -7.47
C LEU A 9 -5.81 -5.48 -7.34
N ILE A 10 -4.49 -5.52 -7.52
CA ILE A 10 -3.64 -4.33 -7.41
C ILE A 10 -4.00 -3.30 -8.48
N ASP A 11 -4.18 -3.73 -9.73
CA ASP A 11 -4.58 -2.84 -10.82
C ASP A 11 -5.91 -2.15 -10.49
N LYS A 12 -6.90 -2.91 -10.01
CA LYS A 12 -8.20 -2.34 -9.57
C LYS A 12 -8.06 -1.38 -8.39
N LEU A 13 -7.20 -1.68 -7.43
CA LEU A 13 -6.97 -0.81 -6.27
C LEU A 13 -6.21 0.47 -6.68
N LEU A 14 -5.29 0.39 -7.64
CA LEU A 14 -4.58 1.53 -8.20
C LEU A 14 -5.55 2.49 -8.89
N ASP A 15 -6.42 1.98 -9.74
CA ASP A 15 -7.45 2.75 -10.44
C ASP A 15 -8.39 3.42 -9.42
N ALA A 16 -8.97 2.63 -8.51
CA ALA A 16 -9.91 3.14 -7.50
C ALA A 16 -9.27 4.16 -6.54
N THR A 17 -7.99 4.00 -6.19
CA THR A 17 -7.27 4.95 -5.34
C THR A 17 -6.98 6.25 -6.09
N SER A 18 -6.59 6.16 -7.36
CA SER A 18 -6.28 7.32 -8.21
C SER A 18 -7.52 8.16 -8.51
N GLU A 19 -8.67 7.52 -8.64
CA GLU A 19 -9.98 8.17 -8.81
C GLU A 19 -10.58 8.68 -7.49
N GLY A 20 -9.89 8.48 -6.36
CA GLY A 20 -10.37 8.89 -5.04
C GLY A 20 -11.55 8.08 -4.51
N MET A 21 -11.88 6.95 -5.13
CA MET A 21 -12.95 6.04 -4.71
C MET A 21 -12.55 5.16 -3.53
N GLN A 22 -11.26 4.86 -3.39
CA GLN A 22 -10.74 4.06 -2.29
C GLN A 22 -10.20 4.93 -1.16
N LYS A 23 -10.74 4.76 0.05
CA LYS A 23 -10.23 5.38 1.26
C LYS A 23 -9.21 4.46 1.93
N TRP A 24 -8.03 4.98 2.19
CA TRP A 24 -7.00 4.28 2.95
C TRP A 24 -6.94 4.78 4.39
N ASP A 25 -6.72 3.87 5.32
CA ASP A 25 -6.42 4.12 6.73
C ASP A 25 -5.05 3.50 7.07
N ILE A 26 -4.44 3.88 8.19
CA ILE A 26 -3.17 3.30 8.66
C ILE A 26 -3.43 2.25 9.74
N THR A 27 -2.60 1.21 9.81
CA THR A 27 -2.60 0.30 10.97
C THR A 27 -1.75 0.88 12.11
N SER A 28 -1.54 0.11 13.17
CA SER A 28 -0.54 0.45 14.20
C SER A 28 0.90 0.44 13.67
N GLN A 29 1.16 -0.17 12.50
CA GLN A 29 2.45 -0.16 11.84
C GLN A 29 2.50 0.97 10.80
N SER A 30 3.52 1.83 10.91
CA SER A 30 3.65 3.04 10.08
C SER A 30 3.89 2.77 8.58
N ASN A 31 4.21 1.53 8.21
CA ASN A 31 4.44 1.08 6.85
C ASN A 31 3.31 0.17 6.33
N GLU A 32 2.14 0.21 6.95
CA GLU A 32 0.98 -0.58 6.57
C GLU A 32 -0.24 0.30 6.40
N PHE A 33 -0.80 0.29 5.20
CA PHE A 33 -2.05 0.95 4.88
C PHE A 33 -3.11 -0.10 4.65
N GLN A 34 -4.30 0.14 5.17
CA GLN A 34 -5.44 -0.75 5.07
C GLN A 34 -6.58 -0.07 4.33
N THR A 35 -7.36 -0.88 3.64
CA THR A 35 -8.63 -0.45 3.06
C THR A 35 -9.63 -1.58 3.07
N MET A 36 -10.93 -1.26 3.11
CA MET A 36 -12.01 -2.25 3.12
C MET A 36 -12.55 -2.47 1.72
N VAL A 37 -12.63 -3.74 1.30
CA VAL A 37 -13.30 -4.19 0.07
C VAL A 37 -14.37 -5.21 0.47
N GLY A 38 -15.63 -4.78 0.49
CA GLY A 38 -16.70 -5.56 1.12
C GLY A 38 -16.40 -5.79 2.60
N ASN A 39 -16.38 -7.05 3.03
CA ASN A 39 -16.07 -7.45 4.42
C ASN A 39 -14.61 -7.88 4.62
N ILE A 40 -13.75 -7.67 3.61
CA ILE A 40 -12.32 -8.02 3.67
C ILE A 40 -11.50 -6.75 3.82
N SER A 41 -10.61 -6.74 4.81
CA SER A 41 -9.56 -5.74 4.93
C SER A 41 -8.39 -6.14 4.04
N VAL A 42 -7.98 -5.24 3.15
CA VAL A 42 -6.82 -5.39 2.29
C VAL A 42 -5.72 -4.50 2.83
N LEU A 43 -4.59 -5.09 3.17
CA LEU A 43 -3.43 -4.38 3.68
C LEU A 43 -2.33 -4.34 2.64
N ILE A 44 -1.88 -3.14 2.25
CA ILE A 44 -0.63 -2.96 1.52
C ILE A 44 0.48 -2.65 2.53
N VAL A 45 1.47 -3.54 2.58
CA VAL A 45 2.60 -3.48 3.49
C VAL A 45 3.83 -3.10 2.67
N GLY A 46 4.30 -1.88 2.91
CA GLY A 46 5.52 -1.38 2.29
C GLY A 46 6.76 -1.93 2.97
N PRO A 47 7.95 -1.66 2.38
CA PRO A 47 9.20 -2.05 2.99
C PRO A 47 9.29 -1.42 4.37
N ARG A 48 9.79 -2.19 5.35
CA ARG A 48 10.14 -1.61 6.66
C ARG A 48 11.29 -0.66 6.42
N ARG A 49 11.00 0.63 6.24
CA ARG A 49 12.01 1.67 6.43
C ARG A 49 12.46 1.51 7.86
N SER A 50 13.68 1.00 8.03
CA SER A 50 14.43 1.25 9.27
C SER A 50 14.26 2.74 9.53
N LEU A 51 13.78 3.11 10.71
CA LEU A 51 13.58 4.50 11.13
C LEU A 51 14.89 5.31 11.17
N GLY A 52 15.97 4.82 10.57
CA GLY A 52 17.18 5.56 10.22
C GLY A 52 17.54 5.36 8.75
N PHE A 53 17.99 6.44 8.12
CA PHE A 53 18.67 6.49 6.83
C PHE A 53 19.92 5.58 6.81
N ASN A 54 19.74 4.26 6.77
CA ASN A 54 20.82 3.29 6.62
C ASN A 54 20.52 2.35 5.45
N ALA A 55 21.32 2.50 4.41
CA ALA A 55 21.18 1.92 3.08
C ALA A 55 21.70 0.48 2.96
N ASN A 56 21.52 -0.36 3.99
CA ASN A 56 21.70 -1.81 3.85
C ASN A 56 20.33 -2.44 3.58
N LEU A 57 19.88 -2.23 2.34
CA LEU A 57 18.57 -2.55 1.75
C LEU A 57 18.57 -3.94 1.11
N ASP A 58 19.18 -4.92 1.76
CA ASP A 58 19.14 -6.29 1.27
C ASP A 58 17.80 -6.91 1.69
N MET A 59 16.87 -6.90 0.74
CA MET A 59 15.48 -7.42 0.77
C MET A 59 14.40 -6.40 1.20
N GLU A 60 14.29 -5.29 0.47
CA GLU A 60 13.04 -4.50 0.41
C GLU A 60 11.95 -5.35 -0.26
N SER A 61 11.28 -6.18 0.53
CA SER A 61 10.09 -6.89 0.08
C SER A 61 8.84 -6.07 0.38
N MET A 62 7.83 -6.23 -0.46
CA MET A 62 6.49 -5.70 -0.23
C MET A 62 5.49 -6.83 -0.14
N SER A 63 4.34 -6.58 0.47
CA SER A 63 3.26 -7.56 0.44
C SER A 63 1.89 -6.93 0.49
N ILE A 64 0.92 -7.68 -0.03
CA ILE A 64 -0.49 -7.41 0.15
C ILE A 64 -1.10 -8.58 0.92
N ALA A 65 -1.87 -8.28 1.96
CA ALA A 65 -2.53 -9.27 2.79
C ALA A 65 -4.05 -9.07 2.79
N LEU A 66 -4.78 -10.18 2.84
CA LEU A 66 -6.23 -10.20 2.97
C LEU A 66 -6.58 -10.63 4.38
N VAL A 67 -7.34 -9.83 5.10
CA VAL A 67 -7.74 -10.07 6.49
C VAL A 67 -9.26 -10.08 6.56
N ASN A 68 -9.83 -11.09 7.19
CA ASN A 68 -11.28 -11.19 7.36
C ASN A 68 -11.80 -10.22 8.43
N GLU A 69 -13.12 -10.15 8.58
CA GLU A 69 -13.81 -9.30 9.55
C GLU A 69 -13.42 -9.55 11.02
N ASN A 70 -12.83 -10.71 11.33
CA ASN A 70 -12.35 -11.06 12.66
C ASN A 70 -10.88 -10.70 12.89
N GLY A 71 -10.22 -10.04 11.94
CA GLY A 71 -8.81 -9.69 12.03
C GLY A 71 -7.86 -10.86 11.74
N VAL A 72 -8.35 -11.97 11.18
CA VAL A 72 -7.52 -13.12 10.80
C VAL A 72 -7.05 -12.99 9.36
N GLU A 73 -5.74 -13.09 9.14
CA GLU A 73 -5.14 -13.15 7.81
C GLU A 73 -5.60 -14.41 7.07
N ILE A 74 -6.26 -14.21 5.94
CA ILE A 74 -6.72 -15.25 5.02
C ILE A 74 -5.55 -15.70 4.15
N ASP A 75 -4.83 -14.74 3.55
CA ASP A 75 -3.73 -14.98 2.63
C ASP A 75 -2.84 -13.74 2.49
N ARG A 76 -1.61 -13.94 1.99
CA ARG A 76 -0.63 -12.89 1.74
C ARG A 76 0.21 -13.18 0.51
N GLN A 77 0.25 -12.23 -0.42
CA GLN A 77 1.22 -12.23 -1.52
C GLN A 77 2.38 -11.31 -1.18
N ARG A 78 3.59 -11.87 -1.15
CA ARG A 78 4.85 -11.15 -1.01
C ARG A 78 5.58 -11.06 -2.35
N VAL A 79 6.18 -9.90 -2.61
CA VAL A 79 7.04 -9.63 -3.76
C VAL A 79 8.38 -9.08 -3.28
N GLU A 80 9.45 -9.53 -3.90
CA GLU A 80 10.80 -9.02 -3.72
C GLU A 80 11.10 -7.99 -4.80
N LYS A 81 12.08 -7.11 -4.57
CA LYS A 81 12.50 -6.08 -5.53
C LYS A 81 12.90 -6.62 -6.92
N THR A 82 13.32 -7.88 -6.99
CA THR A 82 13.67 -8.56 -8.24
C THR A 82 12.45 -9.09 -9.00
N ASP A 83 11.25 -9.07 -8.40
CA ASP A 83 10.03 -9.51 -9.05
C ASP A 83 9.47 -8.42 -9.98
N ALA A 84 9.03 -8.83 -11.17
CA ALA A 84 8.42 -7.91 -12.13
C ALA A 84 7.15 -7.19 -11.62
N SER A 85 6.50 -7.71 -10.58
CA SER A 85 5.29 -7.11 -9.97
C SER A 85 5.61 -6.11 -8.85
N TYR A 86 6.88 -6.00 -8.43
CA TYR A 86 7.27 -5.15 -7.31
C TYR A 86 6.86 -3.69 -7.51
N GLU A 87 7.07 -3.13 -8.70
CA GLU A 87 6.74 -1.73 -9.01
C GLU A 87 5.24 -1.44 -8.85
N ASN A 88 4.36 -2.38 -9.19
CA ASN A 88 2.91 -2.20 -9.00
C ASN A 88 2.53 -2.18 -7.52
N PHE A 89 3.18 -3.00 -6.69
CA PHE A 89 2.99 -2.97 -5.23
C PHE A 89 3.48 -1.63 -4.66
N LEU A 90 4.64 -1.16 -5.12
CA LEU A 90 5.24 0.09 -4.70
C LEU A 90 4.36 1.29 -5.05
N ASP A 91 3.85 1.37 -6.28
CA ASP A 91 2.95 2.42 -6.71
C ASP A 91 1.67 2.44 -5.87
N LEU A 92 1.08 1.26 -5.61
CA LEU A 92 -0.11 1.16 -4.77
C LEU A 92 0.15 1.64 -3.35
N PHE A 93 1.28 1.24 -2.77
CA PHE A 93 1.67 1.68 -1.43
C PHE A 93 1.86 3.20 -1.34
N GLU A 94 2.56 3.80 -2.30
CA GLU A 94 2.77 5.24 -2.32
C GLU A 94 1.46 5.99 -2.53
N LYS A 95 0.58 5.54 -3.44
CA LYS A 95 -0.75 6.13 -3.62
C LYS A 95 -1.61 6.01 -2.37
N ALA A 96 -1.62 4.87 -1.70
CA ALA A 96 -2.31 4.68 -0.43
C ALA A 96 -1.78 5.64 0.65
N ARG A 97 -0.46 5.79 0.75
CA ARG A 97 0.21 6.73 1.66
C ARG A 97 -0.20 8.18 1.37
N LEU A 98 -0.11 8.61 0.11
CA LEU A 98 -0.46 9.97 -0.31
C LEU A 98 -1.94 10.26 -0.03
N ASN A 99 -2.83 9.31 -0.32
CA ASN A 99 -4.26 9.39 -0.06
C ASN A 99 -4.55 9.54 1.45
N TYR A 100 -3.96 8.67 2.29
CA TYR A 100 -4.15 8.71 3.74
C TYR A 100 -3.70 10.04 4.36
N TYR A 101 -2.49 10.49 4.02
CA TYR A 101 -1.94 11.74 4.55
C TYR A 101 -2.49 13.00 3.87
N LYS A 102 -3.33 12.83 2.83
CA LYS A 102 -3.89 13.94 2.03
C LYS A 102 -2.80 14.91 1.57
N VAL A 103 -1.70 14.36 1.07
CA VAL A 103 -0.47 15.12 0.79
C VAL A 103 -0.75 16.28 -0.15
N ASP A 104 -1.52 16.08 -1.21
CA ASP A 104 -1.86 17.15 -2.17
C ASP A 104 -2.59 18.32 -1.48
N ASN A 105 -3.56 18.05 -0.60
CA ASN A 105 -4.25 19.10 0.16
C ASN A 105 -3.30 19.85 1.11
N VAL A 106 -2.28 19.18 1.64
CA VAL A 106 -1.27 19.82 2.50
C VAL A 106 -0.36 20.70 1.65
N LEU A 107 0.08 20.21 0.49
CA LEU A 107 0.91 20.97 -0.44
C LEU A 107 0.18 22.21 -0.96
N ASP A 108 -1.08 22.08 -1.38
CA ASP A 108 -1.89 23.19 -1.87
C ASP A 108 -2.03 24.31 -0.82
N LYS A 109 -2.24 23.94 0.45
CA LYS A 109 -2.27 24.91 1.55
C LYS A 109 -0.97 25.66 1.71
N ILE A 110 0.17 24.95 1.73
CA ILE A 110 1.49 25.56 1.84
C ILE A 110 1.76 26.50 0.67
N ILE A 111 1.46 26.06 -0.56
CA ILE A 111 1.63 26.88 -1.78
C ILE A 111 0.78 28.14 -1.72
N SER A 112 -0.45 28.07 -1.20
CA SER A 112 -1.34 29.23 -1.07
C SER A 112 -0.89 30.27 -0.04
N GLU A 113 0.03 29.90 0.87
CA GLU A 113 0.59 30.78 1.90
C GLU A 113 1.92 31.45 1.47
N LEU A 114 2.46 31.11 0.30
CA LEU A 114 3.67 31.72 -0.29
C LEU A 114 3.32 32.90 -1.20
#